data_AF-A0A846WS79-F1
#
_entry.id   AF-A0A846WS79-F1
#
_cell.length_a   1.000
_cell.length_b   1.000
_cell.length_c   1.000
_cell.angle_alpha   90.00
_cell.angle_beta   90.00
_cell.angle_gamma   90.00
#
_symmetry.space_group_name_H-M   'P 1'
#
loop_
_entity.id
_entity.type
_entity.pdbx_description
1 polymer ?
#
loop_
_entity_poly.entity_id
_entity_poly.type
_entity_poly.pdbx_seq_one_letter_code
_entity_poly.pdbx_strand_id
1 'polypeptide(L)'
;MIFKGVREGKPYPDHALTHRGWAKIPPRQFRLDELITVTTVLALDKLLSEDSTFYGDLFSHVVRYDGNLYLEDGLHRAVRSALRNRTVIHARMLDLDALDLRPGAPPLDEQLGTETDELPAVGAAPPPAESPAGGVHRRAARSTGWTPPPQRW
;
A
#
# COMPACT_ATOMS: atom_id res chain seq x y z
N MET A 1 -9.34 5.34 -17.03
CA MET A 1 -8.01 5.98 -17.11
C MET A 1 -7.12 5.31 -16.05
N ILE A 2 -5.82 5.05 -16.32
CA ILE A 2 -4.95 4.32 -15.36
C ILE A 2 -4.58 5.21 -14.17
N PHE A 3 -4.25 6.48 -14.42
CA PHE A 3 -3.89 7.47 -13.41
C PHE A 3 -4.93 8.59 -13.34
N LYS A 4 -5.02 9.30 -12.21
CA LYS A 4 -5.85 10.51 -12.06
C LYS A 4 -5.39 11.62 -13.01
N GLY A 5 -4.08 11.75 -13.19
CA GLY A 5 -3.47 12.75 -14.04
C GLY A 5 -1.96 12.51 -14.22
N VAL A 6 -1.38 13.26 -15.14
CA VAL A 6 0.07 13.29 -15.39
C VAL A 6 0.52 14.73 -15.28
N ARG A 7 1.59 14.96 -14.53
CA ARG A 7 2.19 16.28 -14.32
C ARG A 7 3.69 16.20 -14.54
N GLU A 8 4.26 17.30 -15.00
CA GLU A 8 5.70 17.49 -15.04
C GLU A 8 6.17 18.21 -13.77
N GLY A 9 7.04 17.56 -13.00
CA GLY A 9 7.62 18.10 -11.77
C GLY A 9 6.74 17.97 -10.53
N LYS A 10 7.36 18.25 -9.38
CA LYS A 10 6.74 18.16 -8.05
C LYS A 10 6.05 19.48 -7.67
N PRO A 11 4.76 19.47 -7.29
CA PRO A 11 4.06 20.67 -6.80
C PRO A 11 4.45 21.14 -5.41
N TYR A 12 5.14 20.28 -4.65
CA TYR A 12 5.46 20.47 -3.25
C TYR A 12 6.94 20.84 -3.05
N PRO A 13 7.29 21.47 -1.91
CA PRO A 13 8.68 21.70 -1.52
C PRO A 13 9.49 20.40 -1.45
N ASP A 14 10.81 20.49 -1.64
CA ASP A 14 11.68 19.33 -1.45
C ASP A 14 11.66 18.90 0.02
N HIS A 15 11.24 17.65 0.25
CA HIS A 15 11.14 17.05 1.57
C HIS A 15 12.47 16.40 2.02
N ALA A 16 13.48 16.31 1.15
CA ALA A 16 14.82 15.79 1.46
C ALA A 16 14.82 14.42 2.19
N LEU A 17 13.75 13.63 2.05
CA LEU A 17 13.58 12.39 2.79
C LEU A 17 14.55 11.34 2.24
N THR A 18 15.39 10.82 3.12
CA THR A 18 16.39 9.81 2.73
C THR A 18 15.72 8.47 2.42
N HIS A 19 16.43 7.61 1.68
CA HIS A 19 15.96 6.25 1.41
C HIS A 19 15.66 5.45 2.70
N ARG A 20 16.48 5.65 3.74
CA ARG A 20 16.25 5.06 5.07
C ARG A 20 14.99 5.62 5.73
N GLY A 21 14.70 6.90 5.53
CA GLY A 21 13.46 7.54 5.98
C GLY A 21 12.22 6.88 5.41
N TRP A 22 12.21 6.68 4.09
CA TRP A 22 11.13 5.95 3.41
C TRP A 22 10.92 4.56 4.00
N ALA A 23 11.98 3.82 4.33
CA ALA A 23 11.87 2.48 4.91
C ALA A 23 11.09 2.44 6.24
N LYS A 24 11.04 3.55 7.00
CA LYS A 24 10.27 3.68 8.25
C LYS A 24 8.76 3.77 8.01
N ILE A 25 8.34 4.26 6.85
CA ILE A 25 6.92 4.45 6.50
C ILE A 25 6.34 3.09 6.10
N PRO A 26 5.33 2.53 6.79
CA PRO A 26 4.77 1.25 6.40
C PRO A 26 4.11 1.31 5.01
N PRO A 27 4.27 0.26 4.18
CA PRO A 27 3.63 0.22 2.87
C PRO A 27 2.11 0.08 3.02
N ARG A 28 1.36 0.84 2.22
CA ARG A 28 -0.11 0.83 2.15
C ARG A 28 -0.57 0.59 0.71
N GLN A 29 -1.83 0.21 0.53
CA GLN A 29 -2.42 0.01 -0.79
C GLN A 29 -3.00 1.31 -1.32
N PHE A 30 -2.75 1.59 -2.60
CA PHE A 30 -3.26 2.76 -3.31
C PHE A 30 -3.86 2.33 -4.65
N ARG A 31 -4.97 2.95 -5.04
CA ARG A 31 -5.52 2.74 -6.37
C ARG A 31 -4.80 3.60 -7.38
N LEU A 32 -4.53 3.04 -8.56
CA LEU A 32 -3.82 3.76 -9.61
C LEU A 32 -4.58 4.98 -10.10
N ASP A 33 -5.91 4.90 -10.17
CA ASP A 33 -6.80 5.96 -10.66
C ASP A 33 -6.89 7.16 -9.71
N GLU A 34 -6.35 7.07 -8.50
CA GLU A 34 -6.24 8.17 -7.54
C GLU A 34 -4.91 8.93 -7.63
N LEU A 35 -3.90 8.32 -8.26
CA LEU A 35 -2.53 8.81 -8.30
C LEU A 35 -2.29 9.76 -9.48
N ILE A 36 -1.52 10.82 -9.22
CA ILE A 36 -1.00 11.76 -10.21
C ILE A 36 0.50 11.49 -10.38
N THR A 37 0.97 11.21 -11.59
CA THR A 37 2.41 11.00 -11.80
C THR A 37 3.15 12.34 -11.86
N VAL A 38 4.35 12.42 -11.29
CA VAL A 38 5.20 13.64 -11.36
C VAL A 38 6.20 13.61 -12.51
N THR A 39 6.27 12.47 -13.22
CA THR A 39 7.07 12.29 -14.42
C THR A 39 6.17 11.94 -15.60
N THR A 40 6.54 12.46 -16.77
CA THR A 40 5.84 12.28 -18.05
C THR A 40 6.48 11.20 -18.91
N VAL A 41 7.75 10.85 -18.64
CA VAL A 41 8.54 9.96 -19.49
C VAL A 41 8.57 8.56 -18.91
N LEU A 42 8.13 7.60 -19.72
CA LEU A 42 8.23 6.17 -19.43
C LEU A 42 9.30 5.53 -20.33
N ALA A 43 10.35 5.00 -19.72
CA ALA A 43 11.38 4.24 -20.42
C ALA A 43 10.94 2.77 -20.63
N LEU A 44 10.79 2.33 -21.89
CA LEU A 44 10.27 1.00 -22.23
C LEU A 44 11.26 -0.12 -21.88
N ASP A 45 12.55 0.09 -22.06
CA ASP A 45 13.62 -0.83 -21.65
C ASP A 45 13.54 -1.12 -20.14
N LYS A 46 13.33 -0.09 -19.33
CA LYS A 46 13.12 -0.23 -17.89
C LYS A 46 11.81 -0.92 -17.57
N LEU A 47 10.73 -0.66 -18.32
CA LEU A 47 9.44 -1.32 -18.09
C LEU A 47 9.51 -2.83 -18.34
N LEU A 48 10.25 -3.25 -19.37
CA LEU A 48 10.37 -4.65 -19.78
C LEU A 48 11.48 -5.42 -19.04
N SER A 49 12.41 -4.71 -18.41
CA SER A 49 13.50 -5.32 -17.64
C SER A 49 12.97 -6.16 -16.47
N GLU A 50 13.47 -7.38 -16.33
CA GLU A 50 13.18 -8.26 -15.20
C GLU A 50 13.69 -7.66 -13.86
N ASP A 51 14.76 -6.86 -13.92
CA ASP A 51 15.39 -6.15 -12.80
C ASP A 51 14.78 -4.75 -12.51
N SER A 52 13.64 -4.40 -13.11
CA SER A 52 13.01 -3.06 -12.96
C SER A 52 12.60 -2.69 -11.53
N THR A 53 12.80 -3.59 -10.57
CA THR A 53 12.63 -3.34 -9.13
C THR A 53 13.94 -3.16 -8.38
N PHE A 54 15.10 -3.17 -9.05
CA PHE A 54 16.36 -3.51 -8.38
C PHE A 54 17.23 -2.34 -7.91
N TYR A 55 16.89 -1.09 -8.22
CA TYR A 55 17.63 0.06 -7.68
C TYR A 55 16.72 0.89 -6.78
N GLY A 56 16.53 0.43 -5.54
CA GLY A 56 15.86 1.20 -4.48
C GLY A 56 14.83 0.41 -3.68
N ASP A 57 13.69 1.05 -3.40
CA ASP A 57 12.65 0.54 -2.49
C ASP A 57 11.78 -0.46 -3.24
N LEU A 58 11.40 -1.54 -2.55
CA LEU A 58 10.48 -2.55 -3.09
C LEU A 58 9.09 -1.95 -3.35
N PHE A 59 8.75 -0.89 -2.62
CA PHE A 59 7.48 -0.19 -2.72
C PHE A 59 7.63 1.11 -3.51
N SER A 60 6.55 1.54 -4.15
CA SER A 60 6.51 2.87 -4.78
C SER A 60 6.48 3.97 -3.71
N HIS A 61 6.86 5.19 -4.08
CA HIS A 61 6.78 6.36 -3.20
C HIS A 61 5.65 7.26 -3.63
N VAL A 62 4.74 7.54 -2.69
CA VAL A 62 3.60 8.43 -2.87
C VAL A 62 3.74 9.59 -1.91
N VAL A 63 3.49 10.80 -2.38
CA VAL A 63 3.47 12.01 -1.57
C VAL A 63 2.06 12.58 -1.59
N ARG A 64 1.48 12.79 -0.41
CA ARG A 64 0.23 13.53 -0.27
C ARG A 64 0.56 15.01 -0.08
N TYR A 65 -0.02 15.85 -0.93
CA TYR A 65 0.12 17.29 -0.85
C TYR A 65 -1.10 17.98 -1.43
N ASP A 66 -1.60 19.01 -0.75
CA ASP A 66 -2.79 19.77 -1.11
C ASP A 66 -3.98 18.86 -1.47
N GLY A 67 -4.18 17.81 -0.65
CA GLY A 67 -5.25 16.82 -0.82
C GLY A 67 -5.11 15.88 -2.02
N ASN A 68 -4.00 15.93 -2.75
CA ASN A 68 -3.73 15.07 -3.91
C ASN A 68 -2.62 14.05 -3.63
N LEU A 69 -2.68 12.91 -4.30
CA LEU A 69 -1.68 11.84 -4.21
C LEU A 69 -0.77 11.87 -5.43
N TYR A 70 0.51 12.14 -5.19
CA TYR A 70 1.53 12.21 -6.23
C TYR A 70 2.41 10.97 -6.19
N LEU A 71 2.47 10.24 -7.30
CA LEU A 71 3.39 9.12 -7.49
C LEU A 71 4.76 9.70 -7.87
N GLU A 72 5.66 9.71 -6.89
CA GLU A 72 7.00 10.26 -7.03
C GLU A 72 7.97 9.25 -7.65
N ASP A 73 7.91 8.01 -7.18
CA ASP A 73 8.76 6.92 -7.65
C ASP A 73 7.95 5.64 -7.87
N GLY A 74 8.48 4.75 -8.71
CA GLY A 74 7.85 3.47 -9.05
C GLY A 74 6.81 3.57 -10.15
N LEU A 75 6.94 4.54 -11.07
CA LEU A 75 6.07 4.67 -12.25
C LEU A 75 6.03 3.36 -13.07
N HIS A 76 7.19 2.79 -13.40
CA HIS A 76 7.26 1.54 -14.17
C HIS A 76 6.55 0.39 -13.45
N ARG A 77 6.69 0.30 -12.12
CA ARG A 77 6.01 -0.68 -11.28
C ARG A 77 4.49 -0.50 -11.36
N ALA A 78 4.02 0.74 -11.28
CA ALA A 78 2.60 1.08 -11.38
C ALA A 78 2.01 0.73 -12.76
N VAL A 79 2.70 1.12 -13.83
CA VAL A 79 2.30 0.80 -15.20
C VAL A 79 2.32 -0.71 -15.45
N ARG A 80 3.33 -1.44 -14.97
CA ARG A 80 3.39 -2.90 -15.07
C ARG A 80 2.21 -3.57 -14.35
N SER A 81 1.83 -3.08 -13.17
CA SER A 81 0.62 -3.53 -12.48
C SER A 81 -0.63 -3.29 -13.31
N ALA A 82 -0.79 -2.09 -13.88
CA ALA A 82 -1.92 -1.76 -14.75
C ALA A 82 -2.01 -2.67 -15.99
N LEU A 83 -0.88 -2.96 -16.63
CA LEU A 83 -0.79 -3.88 -17.78
C LEU A 83 -1.16 -5.32 -17.42
N ARG A 84 -1.07 -5.70 -16.14
CA ARG A 84 -1.52 -6.99 -15.60
C ARG A 84 -2.96 -6.94 -15.08
N ASN A 85 -3.74 -5.92 -15.46
CA ASN A 85 -5.09 -5.65 -14.97
C ASN A 85 -5.19 -5.48 -13.45
N ARG A 86 -4.10 -5.06 -12.78
CA ARG A 86 -4.12 -4.71 -11.35
C ARG A 86 -4.26 -3.21 -11.19
N THR A 87 -5.37 -2.78 -10.62
CA THR A 87 -5.70 -1.37 -10.38
C THR A 87 -5.16 -0.83 -9.06
N VAL A 88 -4.46 -1.66 -8.28
CA VAL A 88 -3.92 -1.33 -6.95
C VAL A 88 -2.42 -1.59 -6.92
N ILE A 89 -1.68 -0.72 -6.24
CA ILE A 89 -0.25 -0.88 -5.96
C ILE A 89 0.04 -0.72 -4.46
N HIS A 90 1.14 -1.30 -4.02
CA HIS A 90 1.68 -1.03 -2.69
C HIS A 90 2.70 0.10 -2.78
N ALA A 91 2.50 1.13 -1.97
CA ALA A 91 3.37 2.28 -1.89
C ALA A 91 3.52 2.75 -0.46
N ARG A 92 4.62 3.45 -0.18
CA ARG A 92 4.81 4.18 1.06
C ARG A 92 4.33 5.61 0.83
N MET A 93 3.54 6.13 1.76
CA MET A 93 2.97 7.46 1.62
C MET A 93 3.55 8.41 2.64
N LEU A 94 4.17 9.48 2.15
CA LEU A 94 4.59 10.62 2.94
C LEU A 94 3.49 11.68 2.89
N ASP A 95 3.04 12.11 4.06
CA ASP A 95 1.95 13.08 4.19
C ASP A 95 2.50 14.48 4.49
N LEU A 96 2.74 15.29 3.45
CA LEU A 96 3.28 16.63 3.63
C LEU A 96 2.24 17.63 4.16
N ASP A 97 0.95 17.30 4.05
CA ASP A 97 -0.12 18.14 4.59
C ASP A 97 -0.20 18.05 6.12
N ALA A 98 0.31 16.94 6.70
CA ALA A 98 0.35 16.71 8.15
C ALA A 98 1.70 17.08 8.79
N LEU A 99 2.78 17.16 7.99
CA LEU A 99 4.13 17.40 8.49
C LEU A 99 4.48 18.89 8.52
N ASP A 100 5.32 19.27 9.48
CA ASP A 100 5.80 20.65 9.58
C ASP A 100 7.04 20.85 8.68
N LEU A 101 6.84 21.59 7.59
CA LEU A 101 7.85 21.89 6.57
C LEU A 101 8.52 23.26 6.76
N ARG A 102 8.31 23.93 7.91
CA ARG A 102 8.92 25.25 8.16
C ARG A 102 10.46 25.16 8.23
N PRO A 103 11.19 26.16 7.73
CA PRO A 103 12.65 26.22 7.90
C PRO A 103 13.03 26.18 9.39
N GLY A 104 13.81 25.17 9.80
CA GLY A 104 14.20 24.94 11.19
C GLY A 104 13.34 23.92 11.96
N ALA A 105 12.33 23.32 11.31
CA ALA A 105 11.64 22.15 11.85
C ALA A 105 12.60 20.95 11.99
N PRO A 106 12.33 20.02 12.92
CA PRO A 106 13.13 18.79 13.05
C PRO A 106 13.12 18.01 11.72
N PRO A 107 14.20 17.28 11.40
CA PRO A 107 14.27 16.51 10.16
C PRO A 107 13.08 15.54 10.04
N LEU A 108 12.53 15.37 8.84
CA LEU A 108 11.36 14.51 8.62
C LEU A 108 11.57 13.07 9.11
N ASP A 109 12.81 12.58 9.06
CA ASP A 109 13.20 11.27 9.60
C ASP A 109 12.88 11.11 11.09
N GLU A 110 12.87 12.20 11.85
CA GLU A 110 12.54 12.25 13.28
C GLU A 110 11.02 12.44 13.50
N GLN A 111 10.38 13.27 12.68
CA GLN A 111 8.91 13.47 12.71
C GLN A 111 8.15 12.17 12.39
N LEU A 112 8.63 11.37 11.43
CA LEU A 112 8.03 10.08 11.09
C LEU A 112 8.13 9.05 12.23
N GLY A 113 9.04 9.24 13.20
CA GLY A 113 9.23 8.30 14.32
C GLY A 113 8.20 8.45 15.45
N THR A 114 7.48 9.57 15.52
CA THR A 114 6.61 9.89 16.68
C THR A 114 5.15 9.47 16.51
N GLU A 115 4.68 9.21 15.29
CA GLU A 115 3.27 8.89 14.99
C GLU A 115 2.97 7.40 14.72
N THR A 116 3.99 6.51 14.74
CA THR A 116 3.86 5.17 14.15
C THR A 116 3.32 4.07 15.10
N ASP A 117 2.81 4.41 16.29
CA ASP A 117 2.42 3.37 17.29
C ASP A 117 0.93 2.96 17.28
N GLU A 118 0.10 3.46 16.37
CA GLU A 118 -1.27 2.96 16.21
C GLU A 118 -1.48 2.36 14.82
N LEU A 119 -1.18 1.07 14.70
CA LEU A 119 -1.80 0.23 13.69
C LEU A 119 -3.32 0.23 13.97
N PRO A 120 -4.18 0.63 13.02
CA PRO A 120 -5.62 0.49 13.22
C PRO A 120 -5.92 -1.00 13.38
N ALA A 121 -6.47 -1.37 14.54
CA ALA A 121 -6.92 -2.72 14.81
C ALA A 121 -7.77 -3.19 13.63
N VAL A 122 -7.28 -4.21 12.91
CA VAL A 122 -8.02 -4.87 11.84
C VAL A 122 -9.37 -5.25 12.44
N GLY A 123 -10.44 -4.68 11.88
CA GLY A 123 -11.77 -4.61 12.49
C GLY A 123 -12.16 -5.91 13.16
N ALA A 124 -12.55 -5.80 14.43
CA ALA A 124 -13.24 -6.87 15.12
C ALA A 124 -14.39 -7.36 14.23
N ALA A 125 -14.34 -8.64 13.87
CA ALA A 125 -15.46 -9.28 13.20
C ALA A 125 -16.73 -8.98 14.01
N PRO A 126 -17.85 -8.62 13.36
CA PRO A 126 -19.09 -8.42 14.09
C PRO A 126 -19.43 -9.72 14.84
N PRO A 127 -19.91 -9.64 16.09
CA PRO A 127 -20.33 -10.83 16.81
C PRO A 127 -21.41 -11.55 16.01
N PRO A 128 -21.45 -12.89 16.02
CA PRO A 128 -22.48 -13.63 15.30
C PRO A 128 -23.86 -13.22 15.83
N ALA A 129 -24.74 -12.81 14.93
CA ALA A 129 -26.11 -12.43 15.26
C ALA A 129 -26.81 -13.60 15.96
N GLU A 130 -27.27 -13.38 17.19
CA GLU A 130 -28.15 -14.30 17.90
C GLU A 130 -29.44 -14.48 17.08
N SER A 131 -29.59 -15.66 16.48
CA SER A 131 -30.86 -16.06 15.87
C SER A 131 -31.85 -16.47 16.96
N PRO A 132 -33.12 -16.03 16.91
CA PRO A 132 -34.09 -16.31 17.96
C PRO A 132 -34.47 -17.80 17.95
N ALA A 133 -34.29 -18.46 19.09
CA ALA A 133 -34.67 -19.84 19.32
C ALA A 133 -36.21 -19.96 19.37
N GLY A 134 -36.81 -20.32 18.23
CA GLY A 134 -38.16 -20.85 18.12
C GLY A 134 -38.12 -22.28 17.56
N GLY A 135 -38.13 -23.26 18.46
CA GLY A 135 -38.87 -24.52 18.30
C GLY A 135 -38.51 -25.53 17.19
N VAL A 136 -37.89 -26.62 17.65
CA VAL A 136 -38.24 -28.04 17.42
C VAL A 136 -37.75 -28.80 16.17
N HIS A 137 -36.92 -29.81 16.47
CA HIS A 137 -36.90 -31.21 16.00
C HIS A 137 -35.56 -31.75 15.48
N ARG A 138 -35.05 -32.71 16.28
CA ARG A 138 -33.98 -33.69 16.04
C ARG A 138 -33.99 -34.32 14.64
N ARG A 139 -32.80 -34.55 14.09
CA ARG A 139 -32.30 -35.91 13.78
C ARG A 139 -30.77 -35.93 13.66
N ALA A 140 -30.18 -36.99 14.21
CA ALA A 140 -28.76 -37.30 14.15
C ALA A 140 -28.42 -38.18 12.93
N ALA A 141 -27.10 -38.33 12.71
CA ALA A 141 -26.37 -39.26 11.83
C ALA A 141 -25.98 -38.66 10.45
N ARG A 142 -24.76 -38.83 9.92
CA ARG A 142 -23.76 -39.89 10.11
C ARG A 142 -22.33 -39.35 9.95
N SER A 143 -21.41 -39.97 10.68
CA SER A 143 -19.96 -39.94 10.50
C SER A 143 -19.56 -40.47 9.12
N THR A 144 -18.80 -39.70 8.35
CA THR A 144 -17.95 -40.23 7.28
C THR A 144 -16.51 -40.25 7.78
N GLY A 145 -15.99 -41.47 7.91
CA GLY A 145 -14.66 -41.77 8.43
C GLY A 145 -13.55 -41.21 7.55
N TRP A 146 -12.53 -40.70 8.22
CA TRP A 146 -11.22 -40.42 7.66
C TRP A 146 -10.19 -41.11 8.56
N THR A 147 -9.44 -42.05 7.99
CA THR A 147 -8.33 -42.73 8.67
C THR A 147 -7.02 -42.21 8.09
N PRO A 148 -6.06 -41.71 8.90
CA PRO A 148 -4.77 -41.27 8.39
C PRO A 148 -3.86 -42.48 8.03
N PRO A 149 -2.99 -42.37 7.01
CA PRO A 149 -2.09 -43.45 6.62
C PRO A 149 -0.90 -43.59 7.59
N PRO A 150 -0.34 -44.81 7.75
CA PRO A 150 0.73 -45.07 8.69
C PRO A 150 2.08 -44.48 8.22
N GLN A 151 2.77 -43.82 9.14
CA GLN A 151 4.12 -43.31 8.97
C GLN A 151 5.11 -44.48 8.99
N ARG A 152 5.90 -44.62 7.92
CA ARG A 152 7.08 -45.50 7.87
C ARG A 152 8.32 -44.68 8.18
N TRP A 153 9.19 -45.28 8.97
CA TRP A 153 10.44 -44.76 9.53
C TRP A 153 11.50 -44.58 8.45
#